data_AF-A0A2S0HZL5-F1
#
_entry.id   AF-A0A2S0HZL5-F1
#
_cell.length_a   1.000
_cell.length_b   1.000
_cell.length_c   1.000
_cell.angle_alpha   90.00
_cell.angle_beta   90.00
_cell.angle_gamma   90.00
#
_symmetry.space_group_name_H-M   'P 1'
#
loop_
_entity.id
_entity.type
_entity.pdbx_description
1 polymer ?
#
loop_
_entity_poly.entity_id
_entity_poly.type
_entity_poly.pdbx_seq_one_letter_code
_entity_poly.pdbx_strand_id
1 'polypeptide(L)'
;MAMEIILKGDKEFDNIPSIKQKALRINLNEHIYGTFAEIGAGQETVRNFFRAGGASGTIAKTMSAYDKDFSDAIYGHEKDGRYVTEARLKRMLTHEIDLIEDRISRIKHPDKMFFTYANTVATIDFAKRYKGHGWVGIRYQIEPYQKYNDIILHVRFKENDARLQQETLGILGTNLIYGAYYKYNEPKKLLRYLYDHLHQDQLEIDTINFSGPLFEEVDNRLMSLQLVKNGMTDAVMFSPEGKNILPAKVLYKKNILALRGSFRPVTNVNMDMYERSLEMFIQETRVNPDQTQVIFEITLSNLRAEGEIDEQDFMDRAELLCSLGQTVLISNFKEYYKLVEYFSQYSKNRMGLAMGVNNLIEIFDEKYYRHLSGGILEAFGKLFFKDLRVYLYPMQNEDGTITNSENLKVHPRMKELYKFFKYNGKVVDITNFNKNVLNIFSRTVLRMIANDEAGWDEMLPKGIAQIIKKQKLFGYKPKQLVEKNE
;
A
#
# COMPACT_ATOMS: atom_id res chain seq x y z
N MET A 1 40.01 2.06 15.52
CA MET A 1 39.57 2.67 14.25
C MET A 1 40.72 3.50 13.74
N ALA A 2 41.24 3.21 12.54
CA ALA A 2 42.23 4.08 11.91
C ALA A 2 41.56 5.41 11.57
N MET A 3 42.20 6.55 11.86
CA MET A 3 41.70 7.85 11.41
C MET A 3 41.65 7.84 9.88
N GLU A 4 40.46 8.04 9.31
CA GLU A 4 40.31 8.24 7.87
C GLU A 4 41.09 9.50 7.47
N ILE A 5 41.95 9.35 6.46
CA ILE A 5 42.69 10.48 5.89
C ILE A 5 41.71 11.26 5.02
N ILE A 6 41.39 12.48 5.42
CA ILE A 6 40.49 13.38 4.69
C ILE A 6 41.34 14.42 3.94
N LEU A 7 41.16 14.52 2.63
CA LEU A 7 41.83 15.48 1.75
C LEU A 7 40.99 16.72 1.52
N LYS A 8 41.65 17.83 1.19
CA LYS A 8 40.96 19.08 0.85
C LYS A 8 40.12 18.88 -0.42
N GLY A 9 38.82 19.09 -0.31
CA GLY A 9 37.86 18.91 -1.41
C GLY A 9 37.05 17.63 -1.33
N ASP A 10 37.36 16.74 -0.37
CA ASP A 10 36.52 15.59 -0.07
C ASP A 10 35.13 16.07 0.37
N LYS A 11 34.12 15.41 -0.19
CA LYS A 11 32.73 15.63 0.19
C LYS A 11 32.31 14.47 1.06
N GLU A 12 31.64 14.77 2.16
CA GLU A 12 30.95 13.76 2.94
C GLU A 12 29.91 13.07 2.06
N PHE A 13 29.88 11.74 2.10
CA PHE A 13 28.88 10.91 1.44
C PHE A 13 28.41 9.83 2.41
N ASP A 14 27.17 9.37 2.24
CA ASP A 14 26.62 8.30 3.08
C ASP A 14 27.35 6.99 2.79
N ASN A 15 27.96 6.42 3.83
CA ASN A 15 28.66 5.14 3.74
C ASN A 15 27.68 3.96 3.77
N ILE A 16 26.96 3.77 2.66
CA ILE A 16 26.06 2.64 2.46
C ILE A 16 26.88 1.42 2.04
N PRO A 17 26.84 0.28 2.78
CA PRO A 17 27.57 -0.91 2.39
C PRO A 17 27.21 -1.35 0.97
N SER A 18 28.23 -1.64 0.17
CA SER A 18 28.02 -2.20 -1.17
C SER A 18 27.28 -3.54 -1.10
N ILE A 19 26.60 -3.92 -2.18
CA ILE A 19 25.92 -5.23 -2.28
C ILE A 19 26.88 -6.39 -2.02
N LYS A 20 28.12 -6.28 -2.50
CA LYS A 20 29.19 -7.26 -2.22
C LYS A 20 29.50 -7.33 -0.73
N GLN A 21 29.65 -6.20 -0.03
CA GLN A 21 29.92 -6.19 1.42
C GLN A 21 28.76 -6.74 2.24
N LYS A 22 27.51 -6.43 1.84
CA LYS A 22 26.32 -6.99 2.48
C LYS A 22 26.29 -8.51 2.38
N ALA A 23 26.45 -9.05 1.18
CA ALA A 23 26.51 -10.49 0.94
C ALA A 23 27.71 -11.15 1.64
N LEU A 24 28.89 -10.51 1.59
CA LEU A 24 30.09 -11.01 2.27
C LEU A 24 29.90 -11.07 3.79
N ARG A 25 29.28 -10.06 4.40
CA ARG A 25 29.03 -10.04 5.84
C ARG A 25 28.16 -11.21 6.28
N ILE A 26 27.11 -11.53 5.51
CA ILE A 26 26.28 -12.72 5.74
C ILE A 26 27.11 -13.99 5.55
N ASN A 27 27.90 -14.08 4.48
CA ASN A 27 28.75 -15.23 4.18
C ASN A 27 29.82 -15.53 5.24
N LEU A 28 30.34 -14.49 5.90
CA LEU A 28 31.37 -14.63 6.93
C LEU A 28 30.80 -14.96 8.31
N ASN A 29 29.47 -14.94 8.48
CA ASN A 29 28.86 -15.41 9.70
C ASN A 29 28.77 -16.94 9.66
N GLU A 30 29.50 -17.62 10.54
CA GLU A 30 29.61 -19.09 10.59
C GLU A 30 28.30 -19.81 10.96
N HIS A 31 27.32 -19.06 11.48
CA HIS A 31 26.05 -19.58 11.96
C HIS A 31 24.89 -19.34 10.98
N ILE A 32 24.96 -18.32 10.13
CA ILE A 32 23.91 -18.07 9.13
C ILE A 32 24.04 -19.09 7.99
N TYR A 33 23.04 -19.97 7.87
CA TYR A 33 23.08 -21.07 6.92
C TYR A 33 21.72 -21.34 6.30
N GLY A 34 21.63 -21.50 4.98
CA GLY A 34 20.31 -21.56 4.37
C GLY A 34 20.28 -21.88 2.88
N THR A 35 19.09 -21.74 2.32
CA THR A 35 18.80 -22.09 0.93
C THR A 35 18.29 -20.91 0.11
N PHE A 36 18.50 -21.00 -1.20
CA PHE A 36 17.97 -20.08 -2.20
C PHE A 36 17.07 -20.85 -3.17
N ALA A 37 15.82 -20.42 -3.31
CA ALA A 37 14.85 -20.97 -4.26
C ALA A 37 14.31 -19.88 -5.19
N GLU A 38 14.95 -19.70 -6.34
CA GLU A 38 14.68 -18.58 -7.24
C GLU A 38 14.03 -19.09 -8.53
N ILE A 39 12.79 -18.67 -8.79
CA ILE A 39 12.01 -19.12 -9.96
C ILE A 39 11.58 -17.93 -10.83
N GLY A 40 11.81 -18.09 -12.14
CA GLY A 40 11.25 -17.29 -13.22
C GLY A 40 12.03 -16.03 -13.62
N ALA A 41 12.96 -15.54 -12.79
CA ALA A 41 13.77 -14.36 -13.08
C ALA A 41 15.28 -14.57 -12.83
N GLY A 42 15.79 -15.77 -13.15
CA GLY A 42 17.20 -16.10 -12.94
C GLY A 42 17.51 -16.46 -11.48
N GLN A 43 18.80 -16.68 -11.22
CA GLN A 43 19.34 -16.91 -9.88
C GLN A 43 20.29 -15.75 -9.52
N GLU A 44 19.76 -14.53 -9.53
CA GLU A 44 20.59 -13.33 -9.39
C GLU A 44 20.85 -12.95 -7.94
N THR A 45 19.96 -13.31 -7.01
CA THR A 45 20.22 -13.04 -5.59
C THR A 45 21.36 -13.92 -5.09
N VAL A 46 21.28 -15.24 -5.29
CA VAL A 46 22.35 -16.15 -4.84
C VAL A 46 23.69 -15.87 -5.53
N ARG A 47 23.66 -15.39 -6.79
CA ARG A 47 24.85 -15.01 -7.55
C ARG A 47 25.68 -13.94 -6.84
N ASN A 48 25.06 -12.98 -6.16
CA ASN A 48 25.77 -11.98 -5.36
C ASN A 48 26.53 -12.62 -4.20
N PHE A 49 25.97 -13.64 -3.55
CA PHE A 49 26.63 -14.38 -2.47
C PHE A 49 27.78 -15.23 -2.98
N PHE A 50 27.64 -15.91 -4.12
CA PHE A 50 28.76 -16.64 -4.73
C PHE A 50 29.93 -15.71 -5.09
N ARG A 51 29.64 -14.54 -5.67
CA ARG A 51 30.66 -13.55 -6.08
C ARG A 51 31.32 -12.82 -4.92
N ALA A 52 30.65 -12.73 -3.78
CA ALA A 52 31.20 -12.09 -2.59
C ALA A 52 32.34 -12.91 -1.95
N GLY A 53 32.31 -14.24 -2.08
CA GLY A 53 33.23 -15.17 -1.41
C GLY A 53 32.71 -15.61 -0.03
N GLY A 54 33.21 -16.74 0.49
CA GLY A 54 32.77 -17.32 1.77
C GLY A 54 31.45 -18.12 1.73
N ALA A 55 30.83 -18.22 0.55
CA ALA A 55 29.49 -18.80 0.39
C ALA A 55 29.35 -20.27 0.84
N SER A 56 30.42 -21.05 0.91
CA SER A 56 30.39 -22.44 1.40
C SER A 56 29.97 -22.56 2.86
N GLY A 57 30.19 -21.51 3.66
CA GLY A 57 29.76 -21.43 5.05
C GLY A 57 28.27 -21.10 5.23
N THR A 58 27.59 -20.64 4.17
CA THR A 58 26.25 -20.04 4.24
C THR A 58 25.22 -20.73 3.35
N ILE A 59 25.62 -21.22 2.18
CA ILE A 59 24.69 -21.77 1.19
C ILE A 59 24.66 -23.30 1.32
N ALA A 60 23.52 -23.81 1.80
CA ALA A 60 23.25 -25.25 1.87
C ALA A 60 22.82 -25.81 0.49
N LYS A 61 21.95 -25.09 -0.20
CA LYS A 61 21.38 -25.47 -1.50
C LYS A 61 20.93 -24.22 -2.25
N THR A 62 21.11 -24.24 -3.55
CA THR A 62 20.44 -23.31 -4.47
C THR A 62 19.61 -24.11 -5.46
N MET A 63 18.42 -23.62 -5.82
CA MET A 63 17.54 -24.29 -6.76
C MET A 63 16.81 -23.28 -7.66
N SER A 64 16.51 -23.73 -8.88
CA SER A 64 15.65 -23.03 -9.82
C SER A 64 14.91 -24.04 -10.68
N ALA A 65 13.58 -23.92 -10.74
CA ALA A 65 12.70 -24.81 -11.51
C ALA A 65 11.86 -23.97 -12.47
N TYR A 66 12.28 -23.89 -13.73
CA TYR A 66 11.60 -23.13 -14.78
C TYR A 66 10.43 -23.88 -15.41
N ASP A 67 10.55 -25.19 -15.52
CA ASP A 67 9.46 -26.03 -16.00
C ASP A 67 8.36 -26.13 -14.93
N LYS A 68 7.10 -26.02 -15.37
CA LYS A 68 5.94 -25.98 -14.48
C LYS A 68 5.72 -27.31 -13.78
N ASP A 69 5.88 -28.42 -14.49
CA ASP A 69 5.64 -29.75 -13.94
C ASP A 69 6.73 -30.11 -12.93
N PHE A 70 7.99 -29.76 -13.23
CA PHE A 70 9.08 -29.87 -12.25
C PHE A 70 8.83 -29.01 -11.01
N SER A 71 8.41 -27.76 -11.20
CA SER A 71 8.14 -26.85 -10.08
C SER A 71 6.96 -27.34 -9.23
N ASP A 72 5.92 -27.89 -9.86
CA ASP A 72 4.74 -28.43 -9.18
C ASP A 72 5.03 -29.75 -8.46
N ALA A 73 5.90 -30.61 -9.00
CA ALA A 73 6.34 -31.81 -8.32
C ALA A 73 7.06 -31.50 -6.98
N ILE A 74 7.68 -30.31 -6.87
CA ILE A 74 8.39 -29.87 -5.67
C ILE A 74 7.47 -29.08 -4.73
N TYR A 75 6.71 -28.10 -5.26
CA TYR A 75 5.98 -27.11 -4.47
C TYR A 75 4.45 -27.24 -4.52
N GLY A 76 3.95 -28.25 -5.22
CA GLY A 76 2.53 -28.51 -5.41
C GLY A 76 1.86 -27.61 -6.45
N HIS A 77 0.73 -28.08 -6.97
CA HIS A 77 -0.04 -27.41 -8.01
C HIS A 77 -0.77 -26.14 -7.52
N GLU A 78 -0.94 -25.19 -8.42
CA GLU A 78 -1.77 -24.00 -8.21
C GLU A 78 -3.22 -24.28 -8.62
N LYS A 79 -4.17 -23.99 -7.73
CA LYS A 79 -5.61 -24.19 -7.99
C LYS A 79 -6.12 -23.41 -9.21
N ASP A 80 -5.55 -22.23 -9.45
CA ASP A 80 -6.03 -21.27 -10.44
C ASP A 80 -5.09 -21.17 -11.67
N GLY A 81 -4.08 -22.06 -11.77
CA GLY A 81 -3.07 -22.06 -12.83
C GLY A 81 -2.11 -20.86 -12.83
N ARG A 82 -2.17 -19.99 -11.81
CA ARG A 82 -1.29 -18.81 -11.66
C ARG A 82 -0.10 -19.15 -10.76
N TYR A 83 1.11 -19.06 -11.30
CA TYR A 83 2.34 -19.46 -10.60
C TYR A 83 3.00 -18.33 -9.80
N VAL A 84 2.73 -17.07 -10.14
CA VAL A 84 3.26 -15.89 -9.45
C VAL A 84 2.29 -15.48 -8.34
N THR A 85 2.32 -16.21 -7.23
CA THR A 85 1.40 -16.01 -6.09
C THR A 85 2.13 -16.03 -4.75
N GLU A 86 1.59 -15.30 -3.78
CA GLU A 86 2.07 -15.31 -2.40
C GLU A 86 2.00 -16.71 -1.79
N ALA A 87 0.93 -17.44 -2.10
CA ALA A 87 0.72 -18.80 -1.61
C ALA A 87 1.83 -19.73 -2.09
N ARG A 88 2.25 -19.63 -3.36
CA ARG A 88 3.39 -20.41 -3.88
C ARG A 88 4.67 -20.04 -3.16
N LEU A 89 4.96 -18.75 -3.02
CA LEU A 89 6.14 -18.28 -2.30
C LEU A 89 6.21 -18.86 -0.88
N LYS A 90 5.11 -18.81 -0.13
CA LYS A 90 5.03 -19.36 1.23
C LYS A 90 5.27 -20.87 1.26
N ARG A 91 4.76 -21.62 0.28
CA ARG A 91 5.03 -23.06 0.15
C ARG A 91 6.50 -23.32 -0.16
N MET A 92 7.12 -22.53 -1.04
CA MET A 92 8.57 -22.62 -1.32
C MET A 92 9.39 -22.36 -0.05
N LEU A 93 9.11 -21.27 0.66
CA LEU A 93 9.80 -20.93 1.92
C LEU A 93 9.67 -22.03 2.97
N THR A 94 8.47 -22.61 3.11
CA THR A 94 8.20 -23.68 4.09
C THR A 94 8.93 -24.96 3.71
N HIS A 95 8.71 -25.44 2.49
CA HIS A 95 9.31 -26.68 1.99
C HIS A 95 10.84 -26.69 2.11
N GLU A 96 11.47 -25.58 1.75
CA GLU A 96 12.93 -25.45 1.79
C GLU A 96 13.49 -25.36 3.21
N ILE A 97 12.77 -24.74 4.14
CA ILE A 97 13.13 -24.76 5.57
C ILE A 97 13.00 -26.16 6.15
N ASP A 98 11.88 -26.85 5.88
CA ASP A 98 11.65 -28.20 6.37
C ASP A 98 12.77 -29.14 5.88
N LEU A 99 13.18 -29.01 4.61
CA LEU A 99 14.32 -29.75 4.05
C LEU A 99 15.67 -29.44 4.74
N ILE A 100 15.91 -28.20 5.17
CA ILE A 100 17.13 -27.85 5.91
C ILE A 100 17.09 -28.51 7.29
N GLU A 101 15.99 -28.37 8.03
CA GLU A 101 15.84 -28.94 9.38
C GLU A 101 15.94 -30.48 9.34
N ASP A 102 15.39 -31.14 8.31
CA ASP A 102 15.47 -32.59 8.13
C ASP A 102 16.90 -33.08 7.86
N ARG A 103 17.69 -32.31 7.10
CA ARG A 103 19.00 -32.76 6.60
C ARG A 103 20.17 -32.28 7.45
N ILE A 104 20.03 -31.16 8.13
CA ILE A 104 21.10 -30.54 8.94
C ILE A 104 20.80 -30.77 10.41
N SER A 105 21.43 -31.81 10.97
CA SER A 105 21.24 -32.18 12.36
C SER A 105 21.63 -31.06 13.33
N ARG A 106 20.66 -30.61 14.12
CA ARG A 106 20.84 -29.68 15.24
C ARG A 106 21.82 -30.17 16.30
N ILE A 107 22.01 -31.48 16.44
CA ILE A 107 23.03 -32.06 17.35
C ILE A 107 24.44 -31.71 16.88
N LYS A 108 24.68 -31.73 15.56
CA LYS A 108 26.00 -31.39 14.98
C LYS A 108 26.17 -29.88 14.78
N HIS A 109 25.07 -29.15 14.65
CA HIS A 109 25.04 -27.73 14.33
C HIS A 109 24.08 -26.98 15.26
N PRO A 110 24.37 -26.94 16.58
CA PRO A 110 23.45 -26.37 17.56
C PRO A 110 23.24 -24.88 17.39
N ASP A 111 24.26 -24.16 16.92
CA ASP A 111 24.27 -22.70 16.85
C ASP A 111 23.84 -22.15 15.49
N LYS A 112 23.46 -23.01 14.52
CA LYS A 112 23.08 -22.53 13.19
C LYS A 112 21.74 -21.79 13.22
N MET A 113 21.70 -20.62 12.59
CA MET A 113 20.50 -19.87 12.28
C MET A 113 20.09 -20.19 10.84
N PHE A 114 18.95 -20.87 10.68
CA PHE A 114 18.51 -21.27 9.36
C PHE A 114 17.73 -20.18 8.63
N PHE A 115 17.93 -20.10 7.32
CA PHE A 115 17.08 -19.32 6.44
C PHE A 115 16.73 -20.02 5.13
N THR A 116 15.63 -19.59 4.53
CA THR A 116 15.35 -19.77 3.12
C THR A 116 15.00 -18.43 2.52
N TYR A 117 15.69 -18.07 1.45
CA TYR A 117 15.26 -17.03 0.52
C TYR A 117 14.54 -17.67 -0.66
N ALA A 118 13.40 -17.10 -1.05
CA ALA A 118 12.66 -17.57 -2.22
C ALA A 118 12.09 -16.41 -3.04
N ASN A 119 11.93 -16.65 -4.34
CA ASN A 119 11.15 -15.79 -5.20
C ASN A 119 10.40 -16.57 -6.28
N THR A 120 9.20 -16.09 -6.61
CA THR A 120 8.42 -16.47 -7.79
C THR A 120 8.11 -15.20 -8.57
N VAL A 121 8.79 -15.02 -9.71
CA VAL A 121 8.80 -13.76 -10.46
C VAL A 121 8.60 -14.04 -11.93
N ALA A 122 7.81 -13.21 -12.60
CA ALA A 122 7.76 -13.13 -14.06
C ALA A 122 8.45 -11.85 -14.52
N THR A 123 9.47 -11.96 -15.37
CA THR A 123 10.05 -10.81 -16.06
C THR A 123 9.10 -10.29 -17.14
N ILE A 124 9.37 -9.10 -17.66
CA ILE A 124 8.63 -8.54 -18.80
C ILE A 124 8.57 -9.55 -19.95
N ASP A 125 7.40 -9.66 -20.57
CA ASP A 125 7.20 -10.53 -21.72
C ASP A 125 7.88 -9.94 -22.97
N PHE A 126 8.23 -10.80 -23.93
CA PHE A 126 8.90 -10.36 -25.17
C PHE A 126 8.07 -9.32 -25.95
N ALA A 127 6.73 -9.45 -25.91
CA ALA A 127 5.81 -8.51 -26.53
C ALA A 127 5.61 -7.20 -25.73
N LYS A 128 6.24 -7.07 -24.55
CA LYS A 128 6.16 -5.93 -23.62
C LYS A 128 4.73 -5.50 -23.30
N ARG A 129 3.81 -6.46 -23.30
CA ARG A 129 2.39 -6.25 -23.02
C ARG A 129 2.10 -6.30 -21.52
N TYR A 130 2.90 -7.06 -20.77
CA TYR A 130 2.75 -7.23 -19.33
C TYR A 130 4.05 -6.86 -18.63
N LYS A 131 3.96 -5.91 -17.69
CA LYS A 131 5.09 -5.54 -16.85
C LYS A 131 5.50 -6.73 -15.98
N GLY A 132 6.80 -6.88 -15.77
CA GLY A 132 7.31 -7.90 -14.86
C GLY A 132 6.85 -7.62 -13.43
N HIS A 133 6.57 -8.68 -12.68
CA HIS A 133 6.21 -8.59 -11.27
C HIS A 133 6.47 -9.91 -10.56
N GLY A 134 6.48 -9.90 -9.22
CA GLY A 134 6.64 -11.14 -8.48
C GLY A 134 6.59 -11.02 -6.98
N TRP A 135 6.65 -12.18 -6.34
CA TRP A 135 6.73 -12.31 -4.90
C TRP A 135 8.13 -12.74 -4.51
N VAL A 136 8.67 -12.07 -3.50
CA VAL A 136 9.99 -12.33 -2.93
C VAL A 136 9.83 -12.44 -1.43
N GLY A 137 10.57 -13.34 -0.79
CA GLY A 137 10.55 -13.41 0.66
C GLY A 137 11.72 -14.15 1.25
N ILE A 138 11.86 -13.97 2.56
CA ILE A 138 12.81 -14.69 3.38
C ILE A 138 12.08 -15.23 4.61
N ARG A 139 12.36 -16.50 4.92
CA ARG A 139 12.02 -17.15 6.19
C ARG A 139 13.32 -17.38 6.95
N TYR A 140 13.44 -16.92 8.20
CA TYR A 140 14.71 -16.96 8.92
C TYR A 140 14.59 -16.98 10.44
N GLN A 141 15.68 -17.39 11.09
CA GLN A 141 15.92 -17.31 12.54
C GLN A 141 17.01 -16.27 12.83
N ILE A 142 16.94 -15.61 14.00
CA ILE A 142 18.08 -14.84 14.53
C ILE A 142 18.74 -15.51 15.74
N GLU A 143 18.09 -16.54 16.28
CA GLU A 143 18.60 -17.39 17.34
C GLU A 143 18.31 -18.85 16.99
N PRO A 144 19.19 -19.80 17.32
CA PRO A 144 18.91 -21.22 17.12
C PRO A 144 17.64 -21.66 17.86
N TYR A 145 16.89 -22.60 17.27
CA TYR A 145 15.63 -23.13 17.83
C TYR A 145 14.49 -22.11 17.98
N GLN A 146 14.69 -20.86 17.58
CA GLN A 146 13.62 -19.87 17.53
C GLN A 146 12.57 -20.27 16.50
N LYS A 147 11.31 -19.91 16.73
CA LYS A 147 10.32 -19.90 15.65
C LYS A 147 10.77 -18.96 14.53
N TYR A 148 10.39 -19.32 13.30
CA TYR A 148 10.78 -18.56 12.12
C TYR A 148 10.04 -17.22 11.99
N ASN A 149 10.76 -16.26 11.42
CA ASN A 149 10.26 -14.97 11.00
C ASN A 149 10.18 -14.94 9.47
N ASP A 150 9.11 -14.34 8.94
CA ASP A 150 8.91 -14.15 7.51
C ASP A 150 8.86 -12.66 7.17
N ILE A 151 9.61 -12.26 6.15
CA ILE A 151 9.44 -10.99 5.45
C ILE A 151 9.07 -11.31 4.02
N ILE A 152 7.87 -10.92 3.61
CA ILE A 152 7.32 -11.22 2.28
C ILE A 152 6.94 -9.91 1.60
N LEU A 153 7.38 -9.74 0.37
CA LEU A 153 7.12 -8.56 -0.43
C LEU A 153 6.66 -8.92 -1.84
N HIS A 154 5.85 -8.04 -2.41
CA HIS A 154 5.50 -8.09 -3.83
C HIS A 154 6.13 -6.89 -4.52
N VAL A 155 6.69 -7.15 -5.70
CA VAL A 155 7.32 -6.14 -6.53
C VAL A 155 6.76 -6.09 -7.92
N ARG A 156 6.84 -4.90 -8.51
CA ARG A 156 6.54 -4.63 -9.91
C ARG A 156 7.70 -3.89 -10.54
N PHE A 157 8.21 -4.41 -11.65
CA PHE A 157 9.30 -3.76 -12.37
C PHE A 157 8.78 -2.58 -13.18
N LYS A 158 9.52 -1.48 -13.13
CA LYS A 158 9.33 -0.30 -13.98
C LYS A 158 10.22 -0.36 -15.22
N GLU A 159 11.32 -1.11 -15.14
CA GLU A 159 12.24 -1.39 -16.25
C GLU A 159 11.55 -2.17 -17.37
N ASN A 160 11.94 -1.90 -18.62
CA ASN A 160 11.40 -2.54 -19.83
C ASN A 160 12.39 -3.51 -20.50
N ASP A 161 13.38 -3.97 -19.74
CA ASP A 161 14.40 -4.92 -20.16
C ASP A 161 14.53 -6.05 -19.13
N ALA A 162 14.45 -7.31 -19.59
CA ALA A 162 14.43 -8.46 -18.70
C ALA A 162 15.76 -8.66 -17.95
N ARG A 163 16.92 -8.32 -18.55
CA ARG A 163 18.22 -8.48 -17.88
C ARG A 163 18.37 -7.48 -16.74
N LEU A 164 17.97 -6.22 -16.97
CA LEU A 164 17.97 -5.21 -15.92
C LEU A 164 17.06 -5.63 -14.75
N GLN A 165 15.87 -6.17 -15.04
CA GLN A 165 14.97 -6.68 -14.00
C GLN A 165 15.61 -7.80 -13.16
N GLN A 166 16.35 -8.72 -13.79
CA GLN A 166 17.05 -9.79 -13.09
C GLN A 166 18.14 -9.21 -12.16
N GLU A 167 18.96 -8.29 -12.65
CA GLU A 167 20.00 -7.63 -11.84
C GLU A 167 19.39 -6.85 -10.66
N THR A 168 18.34 -6.08 -10.92
CA THR A 168 17.54 -5.36 -9.92
C THR A 168 16.99 -6.30 -8.84
N LEU A 169 16.45 -7.46 -9.24
CA LEU A 169 15.96 -8.48 -8.31
C LEU A 169 17.10 -9.07 -7.46
N GLY A 170 18.27 -9.30 -8.04
CA GLY A 170 19.44 -9.78 -7.33
C GLY A 170 19.89 -8.84 -6.22
N ILE A 171 19.92 -7.54 -6.52
CA ILE A 171 20.23 -6.47 -5.55
C ILE A 171 19.17 -6.42 -4.44
N LEU A 172 17.88 -6.39 -4.81
CA LEU A 172 16.77 -6.36 -3.86
C LEU A 172 16.79 -7.57 -2.90
N GLY A 173 16.97 -8.78 -3.42
CA GLY A 173 17.04 -9.99 -2.59
C GLY A 173 18.22 -9.96 -1.63
N THR A 174 19.36 -9.42 -2.05
CA THR A 174 20.53 -9.26 -1.18
C THR A 174 20.26 -8.25 -0.06
N ASN A 175 19.61 -7.13 -0.41
CA ASN A 175 19.17 -6.13 0.56
C ASN A 175 18.16 -6.69 1.55
N LEU A 176 17.22 -7.54 1.10
CA LEU A 176 16.24 -8.20 1.95
C LEU A 176 16.91 -9.13 2.97
N ILE A 177 17.80 -10.01 2.52
CA ILE A 177 18.53 -10.93 3.42
C ILE A 177 19.38 -10.15 4.42
N TYR A 178 20.10 -9.13 3.96
CA TYR A 178 20.89 -8.26 4.84
C TYR A 178 20.00 -7.54 5.87
N GLY A 179 18.87 -7.00 5.43
CA GLY A 179 17.90 -6.31 6.27
C GLY A 179 17.32 -7.23 7.35
N ALA A 180 16.98 -8.46 6.98
CA ALA A 180 16.46 -9.48 7.89
C ALA A 180 17.41 -9.78 9.05
N TYR A 181 18.72 -9.87 8.81
CA TYR A 181 19.69 -10.20 9.88
C TYR A 181 20.23 -8.98 10.63
N TYR A 182 20.47 -7.87 9.94
CA TYR A 182 21.20 -6.74 10.52
C TYR A 182 20.36 -5.48 10.76
N LYS A 183 19.07 -5.49 10.39
CA LYS A 183 18.17 -4.33 10.49
C LYS A 183 16.75 -4.68 10.96
N TYR A 184 16.49 -5.91 11.42
CA TYR A 184 15.14 -6.36 11.81
C TYR A 184 14.54 -5.57 12.98
N ASN A 185 15.38 -5.04 13.88
CA ASN A 185 14.96 -4.31 15.07
C ASN A 185 14.34 -2.94 14.76
N GLU A 186 14.53 -2.43 13.53
CA GLU A 186 13.94 -1.18 13.07
C GLU A 186 13.23 -1.38 11.72
N PRO A 187 12.04 -2.01 11.68
CA PRO A 187 11.32 -2.34 10.44
C PRO A 187 11.12 -1.14 9.51
N LYS A 188 10.83 0.05 10.07
CA LYS A 188 10.72 1.30 9.29
C LYS A 188 12.02 1.66 8.57
N LYS A 189 13.18 1.45 9.21
CA LYS A 189 14.49 1.66 8.56
C LYS A 189 14.79 0.54 7.58
N LEU A 190 14.45 -0.72 7.90
CA LEU A 190 14.62 -1.87 7.00
C LEU A 190 14.03 -1.59 5.63
N LEU A 191 12.84 -0.97 5.54
CA LEU A 191 12.24 -0.58 4.27
C LEU A 191 13.17 0.26 3.40
N ARG A 192 13.87 1.24 3.99
CA ARG A 192 14.82 2.10 3.26
C ARG A 192 16.00 1.29 2.73
N TYR A 193 16.51 0.35 3.53
CA TYR A 193 17.61 -0.53 3.14
C TYR A 193 17.28 -1.45 1.96
N LEU A 194 16.00 -1.73 1.69
CA LEU A 194 15.58 -2.51 0.51
C LEU A 194 15.98 -1.80 -0.81
N TYR A 195 16.01 -0.47 -0.81
CA TYR A 195 16.37 0.37 -1.96
C TYR A 195 17.86 0.77 -2.03
N ASP A 196 18.70 0.27 -1.13
CA ASP A 196 20.13 0.53 -1.22
C ASP A 196 20.69 0.07 -2.57
N HIS A 197 21.36 0.97 -3.29
CA HIS A 197 21.86 0.75 -4.65
C HIS A 197 20.77 0.46 -5.69
N LEU A 198 19.52 0.87 -5.43
CA LEU A 198 18.40 0.82 -6.36
C LEU A 198 17.78 2.20 -6.55
N HIS A 199 17.47 2.57 -7.79
CA HIS A 199 16.74 3.78 -8.11
C HIS A 199 15.22 3.54 -8.04
N GLN A 200 14.45 4.56 -7.67
CA GLN A 200 12.98 4.49 -7.61
C GLN A 200 12.32 4.19 -8.96
N ASP A 201 13.04 4.41 -10.06
CA ASP A 201 12.58 4.14 -11.42
C ASP A 201 12.82 2.69 -11.88
N GLN A 202 13.46 1.86 -11.07
CA GLN A 202 13.75 0.47 -11.44
C GLN A 202 12.60 -0.48 -11.07
N LEU A 203 12.10 -0.35 -9.83
CA LEU A 203 11.05 -1.20 -9.30
C LEU A 203 10.13 -0.44 -8.34
N GLU A 204 8.98 -1.03 -8.10
CA GLU A 204 8.00 -0.64 -7.10
C GLU A 204 7.81 -1.80 -6.11
N ILE A 205 7.76 -1.49 -4.81
CA ILE A 205 7.37 -2.46 -3.78
C ILE A 205 5.91 -2.16 -3.42
N ASP A 206 4.99 -2.96 -3.96
CA ASP A 206 3.54 -2.72 -3.86
C ASP A 206 3.00 -3.20 -2.49
N THR A 207 3.63 -4.21 -1.89
CA THR A 207 3.26 -4.70 -0.56
C THR A 207 4.46 -5.27 0.19
N ILE A 208 4.40 -5.19 1.52
CA ILE A 208 5.32 -5.88 2.41
C ILE A 208 4.57 -6.36 3.64
N ASN A 209 4.88 -7.57 4.10
CA ASN A 209 4.33 -8.16 5.29
C ASN A 209 5.46 -8.77 6.13
N PHE A 210 5.44 -8.45 7.41
CA PHE A 210 6.29 -8.99 8.45
C PHE A 210 5.46 -9.93 9.33
N SER A 211 6.01 -11.09 9.69
CA SER A 211 5.36 -12.01 10.62
C SER A 211 6.38 -12.89 11.33
N GLY A 212 6.00 -13.42 12.50
CA GLY A 212 6.90 -14.20 13.36
C GLY A 212 7.23 -13.46 14.66
N PRO A 213 7.97 -14.13 15.56
CA PRO A 213 8.20 -13.63 16.92
C PRO A 213 8.89 -12.26 16.99
N LEU A 214 9.71 -11.89 16.00
CA LEU A 214 10.36 -10.57 15.97
C LEU A 214 9.43 -9.41 15.58
N PHE A 215 8.27 -9.73 15.04
CA PHE A 215 7.37 -8.77 14.41
C PHE A 215 5.97 -8.77 15.03
N GLU A 216 5.82 -9.29 16.25
CA GLU A 216 4.53 -9.32 16.98
C GLU A 216 3.96 -7.91 17.17
N GLU A 217 4.82 -6.93 17.44
CA GLU A 217 4.44 -5.52 17.63
C GLU A 217 4.40 -4.70 16.32
N VAL A 218 4.66 -5.34 15.16
CA VAL A 218 4.70 -4.63 13.87
C VAL A 218 3.32 -4.60 13.23
N ASP A 219 2.76 -3.40 13.11
CA ASP A 219 1.57 -3.20 12.30
C ASP A 219 1.94 -3.12 10.80
N ASN A 220 1.51 -4.13 10.04
CA ASN A 220 1.77 -4.21 8.60
C ASN A 220 1.08 -3.09 7.79
N ARG A 221 -0.01 -2.50 8.30
CA ARG A 221 -0.66 -1.33 7.67
C ARG A 221 0.25 -0.11 7.76
N LEU A 222 0.90 0.07 8.91
CA LEU A 222 1.89 1.12 9.08
C LEU A 222 3.10 0.93 8.15
N MET A 223 3.56 -0.31 7.97
CA MET A 223 4.64 -0.60 7.02
C MET A 223 4.24 -0.25 5.58
N SER A 224 3.01 -0.56 5.18
CA SER A 224 2.49 -0.15 3.88
C SER A 224 2.37 1.37 3.73
N LEU A 225 1.95 2.11 4.77
CA LEU A 225 1.98 3.58 4.75
C LEU A 225 3.41 4.09 4.49
N GLN A 226 4.41 3.48 5.13
CA GLN A 226 5.82 3.87 4.93
C GLN A 226 6.28 3.66 3.48
N LEU A 227 5.78 2.63 2.77
CA LEU A 227 6.09 2.44 1.35
C LEU A 227 5.64 3.66 0.52
N VAL A 228 4.41 4.13 0.73
CA VAL A 228 3.88 5.32 0.03
C VAL A 228 4.63 6.58 0.46
N LYS A 229 4.89 6.75 1.77
CA LYS A 229 5.63 7.90 2.32
C LYS A 229 7.06 8.00 1.77
N ASN A 230 7.72 6.87 1.57
CA ASN A 230 9.08 6.79 1.03
C ASN A 230 9.14 6.80 -0.51
N GLY A 231 7.99 6.91 -1.20
CA GLY A 231 7.94 6.91 -2.67
C GLY A 231 8.26 5.55 -3.32
N MET A 232 8.12 4.46 -2.57
CA MET A 232 8.38 3.09 -3.05
C MET A 232 7.20 2.52 -3.85
N THR A 233 6.00 3.02 -3.61
CA THR A 233 4.77 2.76 -4.37
C THR A 233 3.87 3.99 -4.32
N ASP A 234 3.02 4.14 -5.33
CA ASP A 234 2.06 5.24 -5.38
C ASP A 234 0.83 5.00 -4.50
N ALA A 235 0.49 3.74 -4.24
CA ALA A 235 -0.69 3.40 -3.46
C ALA A 235 -0.66 2.00 -2.85
N VAL A 236 -1.21 1.87 -1.64
CA VAL A 236 -1.37 0.61 -0.90
C VAL A 236 -2.83 0.40 -0.51
N MET A 237 -3.27 -0.86 -0.45
CA MET A 237 -4.65 -1.22 -0.14
C MET A 237 -4.76 -2.13 1.08
N PHE A 238 -5.81 -1.92 1.87
CA PHE A 238 -6.19 -2.73 3.01
C PHE A 238 -7.59 -3.30 2.82
N SER A 239 -7.73 -4.57 3.17
CA SER A 239 -9.01 -5.27 3.26
C SER A 239 -9.83 -4.78 4.46
N PRO A 240 -11.15 -5.05 4.49
CA PRO A 240 -12.00 -4.82 5.66
C PRO A 240 -11.44 -5.41 6.96
N GLU A 241 -10.69 -6.51 6.88
CA GLU A 241 -10.04 -7.15 8.04
C GLU A 241 -8.75 -6.44 8.48
N GLY A 242 -8.41 -5.29 7.90
CA GLY A 242 -7.18 -4.55 8.20
C GLY A 242 -5.91 -5.21 7.66
N LYS A 243 -6.02 -6.17 6.72
CA LYS A 243 -4.85 -6.84 6.11
C LYS A 243 -4.46 -6.21 4.79
N ASN A 244 -3.16 -6.12 4.55
CA ASN A 244 -2.58 -5.70 3.28
C ASN A 244 -3.06 -6.61 2.14
N ILE A 245 -3.49 -6.00 1.04
CA ILE A 245 -3.99 -6.71 -0.14
C ILE A 245 -3.38 -6.13 -1.40
N LEU A 246 -3.16 -7.00 -2.40
CA LEU A 246 -2.72 -6.55 -3.71
C LEU A 246 -3.87 -5.89 -4.48
N PRO A 247 -3.69 -4.63 -4.95
CA PRO A 247 -4.65 -3.94 -5.81
C PRO A 247 -5.01 -4.76 -7.05
N ALA A 248 -4.01 -5.38 -7.68
CA ALA A 248 -4.21 -6.23 -8.86
C ALA A 248 -5.12 -7.44 -8.60
N LYS A 249 -5.21 -7.94 -7.36
CA LYS A 249 -6.10 -9.05 -7.01
C LYS A 249 -7.54 -8.56 -6.79
N VAL A 250 -7.69 -7.42 -6.12
CA VAL A 250 -9.00 -6.92 -5.68
C VAL A 250 -9.73 -6.15 -6.79
N LEU A 251 -8.99 -5.42 -7.63
CA LEU A 251 -9.57 -4.54 -8.64
C LEU A 251 -9.76 -5.19 -10.01
N TYR A 252 -9.18 -6.38 -10.23
CA TYR A 252 -9.19 -7.02 -11.53
C TYR A 252 -10.61 -7.27 -12.04
N LYS A 253 -10.93 -6.65 -13.19
CA LYS A 253 -12.27 -6.75 -13.84
C LYS A 253 -13.43 -6.36 -12.92
N LYS A 254 -13.21 -5.50 -11.92
CA LYS A 254 -14.28 -4.95 -11.07
C LYS A 254 -14.77 -3.60 -11.59
N ASN A 255 -16.06 -3.32 -11.43
CA ASN A 255 -16.57 -1.95 -11.40
C ASN A 255 -16.09 -1.31 -10.09
N ILE A 256 -15.64 -0.06 -10.15
CA ILE A 256 -14.99 0.58 -9.00
C ILE A 256 -15.77 1.82 -8.61
N LEU A 257 -16.24 1.90 -7.38
CA LEU A 257 -16.74 3.13 -6.78
C LEU A 257 -15.74 3.61 -5.75
N ALA A 258 -15.16 4.79 -5.94
CA ALA A 258 -14.19 5.35 -5.02
C ALA A 258 -14.70 6.61 -4.32
N LEU A 259 -14.41 6.70 -3.02
CA LEU A 259 -14.74 7.83 -2.17
C LEU A 259 -13.46 8.38 -1.58
N ARG A 260 -13.10 9.61 -1.94
CA ARG A 260 -11.92 10.29 -1.39
C ARG A 260 -12.34 11.16 -0.20
N GLY A 261 -11.65 11.01 0.92
CA GLY A 261 -11.94 11.79 2.11
C GLY A 261 -10.80 11.80 3.13
N SER A 262 -10.86 12.73 4.07
CA SER A 262 -9.97 12.71 5.23
C SER A 262 -10.36 11.62 6.22
N PHE A 263 -11.66 11.33 6.35
CA PHE A 263 -12.24 10.36 7.29
C PHE A 263 -11.72 10.52 8.72
N ARG A 264 -11.57 11.77 9.18
CA ARG A 264 -10.99 12.14 10.47
C ARG A 264 -11.99 12.83 11.41
N PRO A 265 -12.83 12.08 12.14
CA PRO A 265 -13.18 10.68 11.90
C PRO A 265 -14.16 10.53 10.72
N VAL A 266 -14.49 9.29 10.36
CA VAL A 266 -15.60 8.97 9.45
C VAL A 266 -16.94 9.34 10.10
N THR A 267 -17.79 10.10 9.40
CA THR A 267 -19.05 10.64 9.94
C THR A 267 -20.28 10.09 9.21
N ASN A 268 -21.48 10.38 9.74
CA ASN A 268 -22.75 10.01 9.09
C ASN A 268 -22.92 10.63 7.69
N VAL A 269 -22.32 11.80 7.41
CA VAL A 269 -22.29 12.38 6.05
C VAL A 269 -21.51 11.52 5.08
N ASN A 270 -20.37 11.00 5.51
CA ASN A 270 -19.55 10.13 4.67
C ASN A 270 -20.30 8.84 4.32
N MET A 271 -21.02 8.29 5.30
CA MET A 271 -21.80 7.07 5.11
C MET A 271 -23.04 7.30 4.24
N ASP A 272 -23.79 8.39 4.42
CA ASP A 272 -24.91 8.71 3.53
C ASP A 272 -24.40 8.94 2.09
N MET A 273 -23.30 9.67 1.91
CA MET A 273 -22.68 9.82 0.58
C MET A 273 -22.31 8.47 -0.04
N TYR A 274 -21.71 7.57 0.75
CA TYR A 274 -21.36 6.22 0.32
C TYR A 274 -22.59 5.41 -0.08
N GLU A 275 -23.57 5.29 0.80
CA GLU A 275 -24.77 4.46 0.57
C GLU A 275 -25.55 4.95 -0.64
N ARG A 276 -25.78 6.27 -0.76
CA ARG A 276 -26.53 6.85 -1.88
C ARG A 276 -25.78 6.76 -3.20
N SER A 277 -24.46 7.00 -3.20
CA SER A 277 -23.67 6.84 -4.42
C SER A 277 -23.59 5.39 -4.87
N LEU A 278 -23.53 4.43 -3.93
CA LEU A 278 -23.56 3.01 -4.24
C LEU A 278 -24.90 2.58 -4.83
N GLU A 279 -26.02 3.00 -4.21
CA GLU A 279 -27.38 2.76 -4.71
C GLU A 279 -27.53 3.21 -6.17
N MET A 280 -27.04 4.40 -6.50
CA MET A 280 -27.09 4.92 -7.87
C MET A 280 -26.12 4.18 -8.82
N PHE A 281 -24.93 3.83 -8.34
CA PHE A 281 -23.90 3.18 -9.15
C PHE A 281 -24.30 1.77 -9.59
N ILE A 282 -24.87 0.96 -8.70
CA ILE A 282 -25.30 -0.41 -9.02
C ILE A 282 -26.49 -0.45 -9.98
N GLN A 283 -27.27 0.63 -10.07
CA GLN A 283 -28.39 0.76 -11.00
C GLN A 283 -27.94 1.12 -12.43
N GLU A 284 -26.68 1.48 -12.64
CA GLU A 284 -26.18 1.78 -13.97
C GLU A 284 -26.13 0.52 -14.86
N THR A 285 -26.57 0.65 -16.11
CA THR A 285 -26.68 -0.47 -17.07
C THR A 285 -25.37 -1.23 -17.36
N ARG A 286 -24.20 -0.63 -17.09
CA ARG A 286 -22.88 -1.24 -17.31
C ARG A 286 -22.19 -1.68 -16.01
N VAL A 287 -22.90 -1.63 -14.88
CA VAL A 287 -22.38 -2.06 -13.59
C VAL A 287 -23.00 -3.41 -13.23
N ASN A 288 -22.15 -4.35 -12.84
CA ASN A 288 -22.55 -5.62 -12.27
C ASN A 288 -22.33 -5.52 -10.74
N PRO A 289 -23.39 -5.59 -9.92
CA PRO A 289 -23.30 -5.52 -8.46
C PRO A 289 -22.30 -6.54 -7.86
N ASP A 290 -22.31 -7.79 -8.32
CA ASP A 290 -21.43 -8.86 -7.81
C ASP A 290 -19.95 -8.64 -8.19
N GLN A 291 -19.71 -7.81 -9.20
CA GLN A 291 -18.38 -7.40 -9.64
C GLN A 291 -18.11 -5.94 -9.30
N THR A 292 -18.68 -5.41 -8.22
CA THR A 292 -18.42 -4.06 -7.75
C THR A 292 -17.50 -4.05 -6.54
N GLN A 293 -16.51 -3.17 -6.55
CA GLN A 293 -15.64 -2.91 -5.41
C GLN A 293 -15.77 -1.45 -5.02
N VAL A 294 -16.10 -1.21 -3.74
CA VAL A 294 -16.04 0.13 -3.15
C VAL A 294 -14.68 0.33 -2.49
N ILE A 295 -14.12 1.53 -2.65
CA ILE A 295 -12.80 1.90 -2.14
C ILE A 295 -12.88 3.26 -1.45
N PHE A 296 -12.45 3.31 -0.20
CA PHE A 296 -12.29 4.55 0.56
C PHE A 296 -10.83 4.99 0.44
N GLU A 297 -10.59 6.12 -0.22
CA GLU A 297 -9.24 6.65 -0.43
C GLU A 297 -8.91 7.76 0.58
N ILE A 298 -7.78 7.59 1.28
CA ILE A 298 -7.13 8.66 2.03
C ILE A 298 -5.82 9.01 1.32
N THR A 299 -5.64 10.28 0.95
CA THR A 299 -4.39 10.72 0.32
C THR A 299 -3.35 11.10 1.37
N LEU A 300 -2.05 11.00 1.04
CA LEU A 300 -0.98 11.54 1.87
C LEU A 300 -1.15 13.04 2.15
N SER A 301 -1.74 13.79 1.21
CA SER A 301 -2.08 15.20 1.41
C SER A 301 -3.10 15.40 2.54
N ASN A 302 -4.06 14.48 2.70
CA ASN A 302 -5.01 14.52 3.82
C ASN A 302 -4.36 14.20 5.17
N LEU A 303 -3.23 13.49 5.16
CA LEU A 303 -2.44 13.18 6.36
C LEU A 303 -1.44 14.29 6.72
N ARG A 304 -1.02 15.12 5.75
CA ARG A 304 -0.11 16.27 5.94
C ARG A 304 -0.79 17.58 6.32
N ALA A 305 -2.12 17.61 6.43
CA ALA A 305 -2.88 18.86 6.57
C ALA A 305 -2.51 19.72 7.80
N GLU A 306 -1.85 19.15 8.82
CA GLU A 306 -1.39 19.84 10.03
C GLU A 306 0.16 19.85 10.17
N GLY A 307 0.90 19.49 9.12
CA GLY A 307 2.37 19.45 9.13
C GLY A 307 2.95 18.13 8.63
N GLU A 308 3.75 17.47 9.46
CA GLU A 308 4.29 16.14 9.18
C GLU A 308 3.17 15.08 9.19
N ILE A 309 3.40 13.98 8.46
CA ILE A 309 2.45 12.86 8.45
C ILE A 309 2.40 12.24 9.84
N ASP A 310 1.26 12.39 10.51
CA ASP A 310 0.95 11.71 11.76
C ASP A 310 0.53 10.25 11.47
N GLU A 311 1.40 9.33 11.88
CA GLU A 311 1.22 7.90 11.69
C GLU A 311 0.09 7.36 12.58
N GLN A 312 -0.08 7.90 13.80
CA GLN A 312 -1.15 7.48 14.70
C GLN A 312 -2.50 7.91 14.15
N ASP A 313 -2.61 9.15 13.68
CA ASP A 313 -3.83 9.65 13.07
C ASP A 313 -4.22 8.86 11.81
N PHE A 314 -3.24 8.36 11.04
CA PHE A 314 -3.52 7.39 9.98
C PHE A 314 -4.10 6.08 10.52
N MET A 315 -3.46 5.49 11.54
CA MET A 315 -3.90 4.23 12.13
C MET A 315 -5.34 4.34 12.64
N ASP A 316 -5.68 5.43 13.32
CA ASP A 316 -7.02 5.71 13.85
C ASP A 316 -8.07 5.75 12.71
N ARG A 317 -7.77 6.45 11.61
CA ARG A 317 -8.66 6.53 10.44
C ARG A 317 -8.84 5.17 9.76
N ALA A 318 -7.76 4.44 9.55
CA ALA A 318 -7.78 3.12 8.91
C ALA A 318 -8.55 2.11 9.76
N GLU A 319 -8.35 2.11 11.08
CA GLU A 319 -9.06 1.26 12.04
C GLU A 319 -10.57 1.47 11.96
N LEU A 320 -11.02 2.73 11.97
CA LEU A 320 -12.45 3.03 11.87
C LEU A 320 -13.06 2.55 10.54
N LEU A 321 -12.40 2.81 9.42
CA LEU A 321 -12.90 2.36 8.10
C LEU A 321 -12.95 0.82 7.99
N CYS A 322 -11.91 0.13 8.48
CA CYS A 322 -11.88 -1.34 8.51
C CYS A 322 -13.01 -1.89 9.39
N SER A 323 -13.27 -1.27 10.55
CA SER A 323 -14.37 -1.67 11.45
C SER A 323 -15.77 -1.53 10.83
N LEU A 324 -15.91 -0.65 9.82
CA LEU A 324 -17.13 -0.48 9.02
C LEU A 324 -17.19 -1.43 7.82
N GLY A 325 -16.27 -2.38 7.73
CA GLY A 325 -16.21 -3.35 6.64
C GLY A 325 -15.67 -2.78 5.33
N GLN A 326 -14.97 -1.64 5.35
CA GLN A 326 -14.57 -0.92 4.14
C GLN A 326 -13.17 -1.31 3.67
N THR A 327 -13.00 -1.39 2.34
CA THR A 327 -11.68 -1.49 1.70
C THR A 327 -11.06 -0.10 1.63
N VAL A 328 -9.84 0.04 2.15
CA VAL A 328 -9.14 1.33 2.23
C VAL A 328 -7.98 1.38 1.23
N LEU A 329 -7.83 2.50 0.53
CA LEU A 329 -6.69 2.82 -0.33
C LEU A 329 -5.95 4.02 0.25
N ILE A 330 -4.65 3.90 0.44
CA ILE A 330 -3.78 5.03 0.77
C ILE A 330 -2.95 5.36 -0.44
N SER A 331 -2.96 6.63 -0.84
CA SER A 331 -2.33 7.05 -2.08
C SER A 331 -1.53 8.33 -1.92
N ASN A 332 -0.56 8.52 -2.82
CA ASN A 332 0.07 9.82 -3.06
C ASN A 332 -0.63 10.62 -4.18
N PHE A 333 -1.84 10.24 -4.57
CA PHE A 333 -2.57 10.84 -5.68
C PHE A 333 -3.22 12.17 -5.27
N LYS A 334 -2.49 13.27 -5.46
CA LYS A 334 -3.06 14.62 -5.26
C LYS A 334 -4.24 14.85 -6.19
N GLU A 335 -4.10 14.51 -7.46
CA GLU A 335 -5.10 14.75 -8.50
C GLU A 335 -5.97 13.51 -8.74
N TYR A 336 -7.28 13.71 -8.96
CA TYR A 336 -8.22 12.60 -9.22
C TYR A 336 -7.92 11.84 -10.52
N TYR A 337 -7.34 12.49 -11.54
CA TYR A 337 -7.01 11.79 -12.79
C TYR A 337 -5.96 10.70 -12.57
N LYS A 338 -5.01 10.88 -11.64
CA LYS A 338 -4.01 9.86 -11.29
C LYS A 338 -4.66 8.65 -10.62
N LEU A 339 -5.65 8.87 -9.75
CA LEU A 339 -6.44 7.79 -9.15
C LEU A 339 -7.16 6.97 -10.22
N VAL A 340 -7.81 7.64 -11.17
CA VAL A 340 -8.52 6.98 -12.27
C VAL A 340 -7.56 6.25 -13.22
N GLU A 341 -6.40 6.83 -13.52
CA GLU A 341 -5.34 6.17 -14.29
C GLU A 341 -4.81 4.92 -13.56
N TYR A 342 -4.60 5.02 -12.24
CA TYR A 342 -4.19 3.89 -11.41
C TYR A 342 -5.21 2.75 -11.46
N PHE A 343 -6.50 3.02 -11.24
CA PHE A 343 -7.55 1.99 -11.35
C PHE A 343 -7.66 1.41 -12.76
N SER A 344 -7.43 2.23 -13.79
CA SER A 344 -7.46 1.82 -15.19
C SER A 344 -6.37 0.79 -15.55
N GLN A 345 -5.33 0.67 -14.75
CA GLN A 345 -4.31 -0.37 -14.90
C GLN A 345 -4.86 -1.77 -14.57
N TYR A 346 -5.89 -1.85 -13.72
CA TYR A 346 -6.43 -3.12 -13.20
C TYR A 346 -7.80 -3.48 -13.77
N SER A 347 -8.62 -2.48 -14.09
CA SER A 347 -9.96 -2.68 -14.64
C SER A 347 -10.27 -1.72 -15.78
N LYS A 348 -10.99 -2.22 -16.78
CA LYS A 348 -11.59 -1.42 -17.86
C LYS A 348 -13.10 -1.21 -17.67
N ASN A 349 -13.66 -1.76 -16.61
CA ASN A 349 -15.07 -1.64 -16.31
C ASN A 349 -15.39 -0.23 -15.77
N ARG A 350 -16.68 0.02 -15.56
CA ARG A 350 -17.17 1.35 -15.19
C ARG A 350 -16.60 1.79 -13.84
N MET A 351 -16.29 3.08 -13.75
CA MET A 351 -15.76 3.73 -12.54
C MET A 351 -16.71 4.84 -12.07
N GLY A 352 -16.88 4.93 -10.76
CA GLY A 352 -17.62 5.97 -10.07
C GLY A 352 -16.72 6.71 -9.08
N LEU A 353 -16.83 8.03 -9.00
CA LEU A 353 -16.26 8.82 -7.91
C LEU A 353 -17.39 9.49 -7.14
N ALA A 354 -17.51 9.23 -5.85
CA ALA A 354 -18.41 9.99 -5.00
C ALA A 354 -17.63 11.09 -4.28
N MET A 355 -18.14 12.31 -4.35
CA MET A 355 -17.50 13.47 -3.74
C MET A 355 -18.50 14.58 -3.42
N GLY A 356 -18.16 15.44 -2.46
CA GLY A 356 -18.93 16.65 -2.17
C GLY A 356 -18.63 17.80 -3.13
N VAL A 357 -19.50 18.81 -3.15
CA VAL A 357 -19.35 20.03 -3.96
C VAL A 357 -17.99 20.72 -3.78
N ASN A 358 -17.48 20.81 -2.55
CA ASN A 358 -16.18 21.44 -2.29
C ASN A 358 -15.04 20.74 -3.06
N ASN A 359 -15.02 19.41 -3.02
CA ASN A 359 -14.00 18.63 -3.73
C ASN A 359 -14.13 18.82 -5.25
N LEU A 360 -15.35 18.90 -5.77
CA LEU A 360 -15.56 19.16 -7.21
C LEU A 360 -15.04 20.54 -7.61
N ILE A 361 -15.27 21.57 -6.79
CA ILE A 361 -14.75 22.92 -7.04
C ILE A 361 -13.21 22.90 -7.09
N GLU A 362 -12.56 22.19 -6.16
CA GLU A 362 -11.09 22.06 -6.14
C GLU A 362 -10.53 21.37 -7.40
N ILE A 363 -11.26 20.42 -8.00
CA ILE A 363 -10.86 19.77 -9.26
C ILE A 363 -10.71 20.79 -10.39
N PHE A 364 -11.48 21.90 -10.37
CA PHE A 364 -11.40 22.95 -11.39
C PHE A 364 -10.35 24.03 -11.10
N ASP A 365 -9.54 23.90 -10.05
CA ASP A 365 -8.47 24.84 -9.75
C ASP A 365 -7.23 24.57 -10.63
N GLU A 366 -6.93 25.49 -11.55
CA GLU A 366 -5.82 25.40 -12.51
C GLU A 366 -4.45 25.24 -11.83
N LYS A 367 -4.28 25.68 -10.57
CA LYS A 367 -2.98 25.62 -9.88
C LYS A 367 -2.44 24.19 -9.78
N TYR A 368 -3.32 23.19 -9.70
CA TYR A 368 -2.94 21.79 -9.59
C TYR A 368 -2.39 21.22 -10.90
N TYR A 369 -2.61 21.87 -12.05
CA TYR A 369 -2.29 21.32 -13.37
C TYR A 369 -1.18 22.08 -14.11
N ARG A 370 -0.53 23.06 -13.47
CA ARG A 370 0.54 23.87 -14.10
C ARG A 370 1.76 23.06 -14.54
N HIS A 371 1.94 21.87 -13.98
CA HIS A 371 3.03 20.95 -14.32
C HIS A 371 2.73 20.11 -15.59
N LEU A 372 1.49 20.14 -16.10
CA LEU A 372 1.09 19.43 -17.31
C LEU A 372 1.20 20.36 -18.53
N SER A 373 1.71 19.84 -19.64
CA SER A 373 1.87 20.61 -20.87
C SER A 373 0.54 21.11 -21.41
N GLY A 374 -0.53 20.32 -21.33
CA GLY A 374 -1.89 20.73 -21.69
C GLY A 374 -2.73 21.28 -20.54
N GLY A 375 -2.12 21.53 -19.37
CA GLY A 375 -2.80 22.08 -18.20
C GLY A 375 -4.03 21.30 -17.76
N ILE A 376 -5.08 22.03 -17.37
CA ILE A 376 -6.35 21.44 -16.91
C ILE A 376 -7.05 20.61 -17.99
N LEU A 377 -6.93 20.97 -19.27
CA LEU A 377 -7.56 20.24 -20.36
C LEU A 377 -6.95 18.84 -20.54
N GLU A 378 -5.63 18.71 -20.38
CA GLU A 378 -4.97 17.40 -20.38
C GLU A 378 -5.45 16.53 -19.20
N ALA A 379 -5.53 17.11 -18.00
CA ALA A 379 -6.00 16.39 -16.81
C ALA A 379 -7.45 15.91 -16.95
N PHE A 380 -8.33 16.78 -17.44
CA PHE A 380 -9.73 16.43 -17.66
C PHE A 380 -9.92 15.47 -18.83
N GLY A 381 -9.11 15.58 -19.86
CA GLY A 381 -8.98 14.58 -20.91
C GLY A 381 -8.71 13.21 -20.29
N LYS A 382 -7.66 13.07 -19.47
CA LYS A 382 -7.34 11.81 -18.78
C LYS A 382 -8.45 11.33 -17.85
N LEU A 383 -9.04 12.23 -17.06
CA LEU A 383 -10.08 11.92 -16.08
C LEU A 383 -11.36 11.39 -16.74
N PHE A 384 -11.85 12.04 -17.79
CA PHE A 384 -13.16 11.75 -18.40
C PHE A 384 -13.09 10.97 -19.72
N PHE A 385 -11.90 10.75 -20.28
CA PHE A 385 -11.69 9.83 -21.41
C PHE A 385 -12.13 8.40 -21.07
N LYS A 386 -12.14 8.04 -19.78
CA LYS A 386 -12.60 6.74 -19.30
C LYS A 386 -14.11 6.71 -19.06
N ASP A 387 -14.64 5.50 -18.85
CA ASP A 387 -16.02 5.28 -18.45
C ASP A 387 -16.25 5.65 -16.98
N LEU A 388 -16.05 6.93 -16.67
CA LEU A 388 -16.13 7.53 -15.35
C LEU A 388 -17.45 8.27 -15.15
N ARG A 389 -18.03 8.13 -13.96
CA ARG A 389 -19.15 8.93 -13.48
C ARG A 389 -18.84 9.57 -12.13
N VAL A 390 -19.17 10.84 -11.96
CA VAL A 390 -19.04 11.57 -10.70
C VAL A 390 -20.41 11.68 -10.05
N TYR A 391 -20.52 11.14 -8.84
CA TYR A 391 -21.68 11.25 -7.96
C TYR A 391 -21.45 12.41 -7.00
N LEU A 392 -22.19 13.50 -7.23
CA LEU A 392 -22.01 14.74 -6.50
C LEU A 392 -22.96 14.79 -5.31
N TYR A 393 -22.39 14.77 -4.12
CA TYR A 393 -23.14 14.95 -2.88
C TYR A 393 -23.30 16.45 -2.57
N PRO A 394 -24.51 16.91 -2.27
CA PRO A 394 -24.78 18.32 -2.04
C PRO A 394 -24.12 18.83 -0.75
N MET A 395 -23.96 20.15 -0.68
CA MET A 395 -23.43 20.83 0.50
C MET A 395 -24.46 21.82 1.02
N GLN A 396 -24.62 21.90 2.34
CA GLN A 396 -25.36 22.97 2.98
C GLN A 396 -24.42 24.14 3.29
N ASN A 397 -24.81 25.34 2.85
CA ASN A 397 -24.11 26.59 3.13
C ASN A 397 -24.50 27.12 4.54
N GLU A 398 -23.74 28.10 5.04
CA GLU A 398 -23.99 28.73 6.35
C GLU A 398 -25.39 29.38 6.45
N ASP A 399 -25.93 29.88 5.34
CA ASP A 399 -27.26 30.47 5.23
C ASP A 399 -28.40 29.42 5.13
N GLY A 400 -28.06 28.13 5.20
CA GLY A 400 -28.99 27.02 5.07
C GLY A 400 -29.35 26.65 3.62
N THR A 401 -28.84 27.36 2.63
CA THR A 401 -29.06 27.01 1.22
C THR A 401 -28.26 25.78 0.82
N ILE A 402 -28.79 24.99 -0.13
CA ILE A 402 -28.13 23.77 -0.61
C ILE A 402 -27.44 24.06 -1.94
N THR A 403 -26.15 23.79 -2.00
CA THR A 403 -25.36 23.83 -3.24
C THR A 403 -25.29 22.42 -3.85
N ASN A 404 -25.55 22.31 -5.14
CA ASN A 404 -25.48 21.08 -5.95
C ASN A 404 -24.92 21.38 -7.36
N SER A 405 -25.04 20.44 -8.30
CA SER A 405 -24.55 20.63 -9.67
C SER A 405 -25.21 21.81 -10.43
N GLU A 406 -26.39 22.28 -10.04
CA GLU A 406 -27.12 23.35 -10.74
C GLU A 406 -26.65 24.76 -10.36
N ASN A 407 -26.28 24.97 -9.10
CA ASN A 407 -26.01 26.29 -8.54
C ASN A 407 -24.58 26.50 -8.04
N LEU A 408 -23.70 25.50 -8.15
CA LEU A 408 -22.30 25.68 -7.75
C LEU A 408 -21.59 26.76 -8.56
N LYS A 409 -20.68 27.46 -7.90
CA LYS A 409 -19.88 28.54 -8.50
C LYS A 409 -18.46 28.05 -8.73
N VAL A 410 -18.13 27.78 -10.00
CA VAL A 410 -16.74 27.56 -10.44
C VAL A 410 -16.14 28.86 -10.96
N HIS A 411 -14.81 28.92 -11.07
CA HIS A 411 -14.12 30.03 -11.70
C HIS A 411 -14.69 30.31 -13.12
N PRO A 412 -14.92 31.57 -13.54
CA PRO A 412 -15.61 31.88 -14.80
C PRO A 412 -15.04 31.18 -16.03
N ARG A 413 -13.70 31.02 -16.10
CA ARG A 413 -13.02 30.31 -17.19
C ARG A 413 -13.37 28.81 -17.26
N MET A 414 -13.77 28.21 -16.15
CA MET A 414 -14.11 26.79 -16.04
C MET A 414 -15.60 26.50 -16.18
N LYS A 415 -16.45 27.54 -16.23
CA LYS A 415 -17.90 27.40 -16.28
C LYS A 415 -18.39 26.56 -17.47
N GLU A 416 -17.87 26.86 -18.67
CA GLU A 416 -18.30 26.14 -19.88
C GLU A 416 -17.75 24.71 -19.91
N LEU A 417 -16.54 24.50 -19.40
CA LEU A 417 -15.96 23.16 -19.25
C LEU A 417 -16.79 22.30 -18.29
N TYR A 418 -17.18 22.86 -17.14
CA TYR A 418 -18.05 22.20 -16.17
C TYR A 418 -19.41 21.84 -16.78
N LYS A 419 -20.08 22.79 -17.43
CA LYS A 419 -21.37 22.57 -18.10
C LYS A 419 -21.29 21.45 -19.13
N PHE A 420 -20.21 21.39 -19.91
CA PHE A 420 -19.99 20.32 -20.88
C PHE A 420 -20.00 18.93 -20.22
N PHE A 421 -19.30 18.75 -19.10
CA PHE A 421 -19.29 17.45 -18.41
C PHE A 421 -20.64 17.09 -17.79
N LYS A 422 -21.32 18.08 -17.23
CA LYS A 422 -22.67 17.90 -16.69
C LYS A 422 -23.66 17.49 -17.79
N TYR A 423 -23.68 18.24 -18.89
CA TYR A 423 -24.56 17.97 -20.03
C TYR A 423 -24.34 16.56 -20.60
N ASN A 424 -23.08 16.10 -20.64
CA ASN A 424 -22.72 14.76 -21.09
C ASN A 424 -22.97 13.66 -20.03
N GLY A 425 -23.66 13.96 -18.92
CA GLY A 425 -24.03 12.99 -17.89
C GLY A 425 -22.87 12.44 -17.06
N LYS A 426 -21.70 13.09 -17.12
CA LYS A 426 -20.50 12.70 -16.37
C LYS A 426 -20.55 13.12 -14.91
N VAL A 427 -21.31 14.16 -14.59
CA VAL A 427 -21.59 14.60 -13.21
C VAL A 427 -23.08 14.41 -12.96
N VAL A 428 -23.42 13.67 -11.91
CA VAL A 428 -24.78 13.35 -11.52
C VAL A 428 -24.97 13.69 -10.05
N ASP A 429 -25.99 14.49 -9.72
CA ASP A 429 -26.33 14.80 -8.34
C ASP A 429 -26.91 13.59 -7.61
N ILE A 430 -26.48 13.40 -6.38
CA ILE A 430 -27.15 12.54 -5.42
C ILE A 430 -28.37 13.30 -4.91
N THR A 431 -29.57 12.88 -5.30
CA THR A 431 -30.83 13.57 -4.97
C THR A 431 -31.51 13.02 -3.72
N ASN A 432 -31.31 11.73 -3.40
CA ASN A 432 -31.91 11.05 -2.25
C ASN A 432 -30.99 11.09 -1.01
N PHE A 433 -30.51 12.28 -0.64
CA PHE A 433 -29.58 12.47 0.49
C PHE A 433 -30.32 12.83 1.80
N ASN A 434 -29.69 12.52 2.93
CA ASN A 434 -30.22 12.89 4.24
C ASN A 434 -29.84 14.34 4.60
N LYS A 435 -30.84 15.24 4.59
CA LYS A 435 -30.67 16.65 4.94
C LYS A 435 -30.19 16.88 6.38
N ASN A 436 -30.53 15.98 7.31
CA ASN A 436 -30.24 16.15 8.73
C ASN A 436 -28.76 15.95 9.07
N VAL A 437 -27.99 15.33 8.16
CA VAL A 437 -26.56 15.11 8.39
C VAL A 437 -25.69 16.15 7.69
N LEU A 438 -26.20 16.95 6.75
CA LEU A 438 -25.39 17.87 5.92
C LEU A 438 -24.54 18.89 6.69
N ASN A 439 -24.95 19.22 7.91
CA ASN A 439 -24.26 20.15 8.81
C ASN A 439 -23.19 19.47 9.70
N ILE A 440 -22.95 18.16 9.53
CA ILE A 440 -21.91 17.43 10.26
C ILE A 440 -20.57 17.64 9.55
N PHE A 441 -19.66 18.33 10.22
CA PHE A 441 -18.30 18.57 9.74
C PHE A 441 -17.28 17.80 10.57
N SER A 442 -16.43 17.00 9.93
CA SER A 442 -15.42 16.19 10.62
C SER A 442 -14.49 17.01 11.53
N ARG A 443 -14.16 18.26 11.17
CA ARG A 443 -13.36 19.17 12.01
C ARG A 443 -14.06 19.51 13.34
N THR A 444 -15.36 19.73 13.30
CA THR A 444 -16.18 20.00 14.49
C THR A 444 -16.22 18.76 15.38
N VAL A 445 -16.50 17.61 14.78
CA VAL A 445 -16.55 16.32 15.49
C VAL A 445 -15.20 15.99 16.14
N LEU A 446 -14.09 16.20 15.43
CA LEU A 446 -12.75 15.97 15.96
C LEU A 446 -12.45 16.83 17.20
N ARG A 447 -12.80 18.13 17.16
CA ARG A 447 -12.66 19.03 18.31
C ARG A 447 -13.51 18.53 19.49
N MET A 448 -14.74 18.12 19.24
CA MET A 448 -15.64 17.61 20.27
C MET A 448 -15.10 16.33 20.92
N ILE A 449 -14.50 15.42 20.13
CA ILE A 449 -13.85 14.20 20.64
C ILE A 449 -12.67 14.55 21.55
N ALA A 450 -11.77 15.44 21.10
CA ALA A 450 -10.59 15.81 21.86
C ALA A 450 -10.92 16.50 23.20
N ASN A 451 -12.05 17.21 23.26
CA ASN A 451 -12.51 17.94 24.44
C ASN A 451 -13.52 17.16 25.32
N ASP A 452 -13.89 15.93 24.92
CA ASP A 452 -14.96 15.14 25.55
C ASP A 452 -16.24 15.99 25.71
N GLU A 453 -16.65 16.64 24.62
CA GLU A 453 -17.92 17.37 24.50
C GLU A 453 -19.07 16.37 24.30
N ALA A 454 -20.32 16.76 24.58
CA ALA A 454 -21.47 15.88 24.38
C ALA A 454 -22.00 15.94 22.94
N GLY A 455 -22.62 14.86 22.44
CA GLY A 455 -23.38 14.83 21.19
C GLY A 455 -22.58 14.51 19.92
N TRP A 456 -21.25 14.35 19.99
CA TRP A 456 -20.46 13.93 18.81
C TRP A 456 -20.67 12.47 18.44
N ASP A 457 -21.08 11.64 19.39
CA ASP A 457 -21.36 10.22 19.18
C ASP A 457 -22.56 9.97 18.26
N GLU A 458 -23.57 10.85 18.29
CA GLU A 458 -24.72 10.82 17.37
C GLU A 458 -24.35 11.26 15.94
N MET A 459 -23.22 11.96 15.76
CA MET A 459 -22.74 12.41 14.45
C MET A 459 -21.94 11.33 13.70
N LEU A 460 -21.68 10.20 14.35
CA LEU A 460 -20.88 9.10 13.85
C LEU A 460 -21.76 7.88 13.54
N PRO A 461 -21.29 6.99 12.64
CA PRO A 461 -21.96 5.72 12.41
C PRO A 461 -22.02 4.87 13.68
N LYS A 462 -23.04 4.02 13.79
CA LYS A 462 -23.19 3.10 14.92
C LYS A 462 -21.91 2.27 15.13
N GLY A 463 -21.46 2.10 16.37
CA GLY A 463 -20.24 1.35 16.69
C GLY A 463 -18.98 2.23 16.81
N ILE A 464 -18.89 3.30 16.02
CA ILE A 464 -17.66 4.10 15.89
C ILE A 464 -17.34 4.85 17.18
N ALA A 465 -18.34 5.46 17.81
CA ALA A 465 -18.13 6.16 19.08
C ALA A 465 -17.62 5.23 20.19
N GLN A 466 -18.08 3.97 20.23
CA GLN A 466 -17.57 2.99 21.19
C GLN A 466 -16.10 2.64 20.92
N ILE A 467 -15.73 2.48 19.64
CA ILE A 467 -14.34 2.17 19.24
C ILE A 467 -13.42 3.33 19.63
N ILE A 468 -13.79 4.57 19.29
CA ILE A 468 -13.02 5.78 19.64
C ILE A 468 -12.81 5.87 21.15
N LYS A 469 -13.87 5.68 21.96
CA LYS A 469 -13.78 5.73 23.43
C LYS A 469 -12.90 4.60 23.98
N LYS A 470 -13.08 3.36 23.49
CA LYS A 470 -12.37 2.17 23.98
C LYS A 470 -10.88 2.22 23.66
N GLN A 471 -10.53 2.62 22.44
CA GLN A 471 -9.15 2.64 21.95
C GLN A 471 -8.47 4.01 22.12
N LYS A 472 -9.18 5.03 22.64
CA LYS A 472 -8.70 6.40 22.85
C LYS A 472 -8.17 7.06 21.56
N LEU A 473 -8.86 6.82 20.45
CA LEU A 473 -8.51 7.35 19.13
C LEU A 473 -8.73 8.87 19.06
N PHE A 474 -8.08 9.54 18.11
CA PHE A 474 -8.23 10.97 17.84
C PHE A 474 -8.00 11.88 19.06
N GLY A 475 -7.12 11.46 19.96
CA GLY A 475 -6.79 12.21 21.17
C GLY A 475 -7.89 12.21 22.24
N TYR A 476 -8.86 11.28 22.17
CA TYR A 476 -9.92 11.17 23.18
C TYR A 476 -9.33 10.99 24.58
N LYS A 477 -9.63 11.95 25.46
CA LYS A 477 -9.27 11.93 26.88
C LYS A 477 -10.56 11.96 27.71
N PRO A 478 -10.93 10.88 28.40
CA PRO A 478 -12.09 10.92 29.27
C PRO A 478 -11.86 11.99 30.34
N LYS A 479 -12.84 12.88 30.56
CA LYS A 479 -12.79 13.76 31.73
C LYS A 479 -12.73 12.88 32.98
N GLN A 480 -11.66 13.01 33.75
CA GLN A 480 -11.60 12.41 35.08
C GLN A 480 -12.81 12.95 35.85
N LEU A 481 -13.68 12.04 36.29
CA LEU A 481 -14.69 12.37 37.30
C LEU A 481 -13.91 12.88 38.50
N VAL A 482 -14.02 14.17 38.79
CA VAL A 482 -13.60 14.73 40.07
C VAL A 482 -14.50 14.04 41.09
N GLU A 483 -13.96 13.06 41.81
CA GLU A 483 -14.58 12.58 43.04
C GLU A 483 -14.73 13.80 43.94
N LYS A 484 -15.96 14.30 44.04
CA LYS A 484 -16.35 15.17 45.13
C LYS A 484 -16.26 14.30 46.38
N ASN A 485 -15.13 14.41 47.09
CA ASN A 485 -15.08 14.04 48.49
C ASN A 485 -16.06 14.98 49.22
N GLU A 486 -17.24 14.45 49.53
CA GLU A 486 -18.17 15.03 50.52
C GLU A 486 -17.61 14.90 51.93
#